data_AF-A0A0C2FET1-F1
#
_entry.id   AF-A0A0C2FET1-F1
#
_cell.length_a   1.000
_cell.length_b   1.000
_cell.length_c   1.000
_cell.angle_alpha   90.00
_cell.angle_beta   90.00
_cell.angle_gamma   90.00
#
_symmetry.space_group_name_H-M   'P 1'
#
loop_
_entity.id
_entity.type
_entity.pdbx_description
1 polymer ?
#
loop_
_entity_poly.entity_id
_entity_poly.type
_entity_poly.pdbx_seq_one_letter_code
_entity_poly.pdbx_strand_id
1 'polypeptide(L)'
;MSATLENLEQVGDWLGAKVFETHFRPVELHERICCDGHISELGSGNIIRDVPKRFRVPEDPECVLGLAAEGIFLKKLVLVFSSSKADVEKIALDLAKILDGIYRSNHVIAARVNRSALHAVQANIQRTAGTMDAVLGVNLPAGRVVIKAQTRGPAATNATTYRQMSGRAGRLGQVEIGNL
;
A
#
# COMPACT_ATOMS: atom_id res chain seq x y z
N MET A 1 -14.00 -2.51 19.70
CA MET A 1 -12.99 -1.68 18.99
C MET A 1 -13.45 -1.52 17.55
N SER A 2 -13.37 -0.31 17.00
CA SER A 2 -13.61 -0.02 15.58
C SER A 2 -12.47 0.83 15.03
N ALA A 3 -12.42 0.99 13.71
CA ALA A 3 -11.76 2.16 13.11
C ALA A 3 -12.57 3.43 13.44
N THR A 4 -12.03 4.62 13.16
CA THR A 4 -12.69 5.91 13.38
C THR A 4 -14.09 5.92 12.76
N LEU A 5 -15.11 6.00 13.62
CA LEU A 5 -16.53 6.06 13.26
C LEU A 5 -17.04 7.47 13.58
N GLU A 6 -17.73 8.10 12.64
CA GLU A 6 -18.24 9.46 12.78
C GLU A 6 -19.46 9.55 13.72
N ASN A 7 -20.09 8.41 14.00
CA ASN A 7 -21.27 8.27 14.88
C ASN A 7 -20.98 7.45 16.15
N LEU A 8 -19.75 7.50 16.66
CA LEU A 8 -19.28 6.64 17.75
C LEU A 8 -20.12 6.78 19.04
N GLU A 9 -20.57 7.99 19.38
CA GLU A 9 -21.46 8.23 20.54
C GLU A 9 -22.80 7.51 20.39
N GLN A 10 -23.46 7.64 19.23
CA GLN A 10 -24.76 7.00 18.96
C GLN A 10 -24.67 5.46 19.05
N VAL A 11 -23.54 4.88 18.64
CA VAL A 11 -23.28 3.44 18.77
C VAL A 11 -23.03 3.07 20.24
N GLY A 12 -22.37 3.93 21.02
CA GLY A 12 -22.19 3.78 22.46
C GLY A 12 -23.53 3.77 23.20
N ASP A 13 -24.37 4.77 22.97
CA ASP A 13 -25.71 4.90 23.56
C ASP A 13 -26.60 3.70 23.22
N TRP A 14 -26.63 3.28 21.95
CA TRP A 14 -27.39 2.10 21.50
C TRP A 14 -26.95 0.80 22.19
N LEU A 15 -25.66 0.67 22.49
CA LEU A 15 -25.10 -0.48 23.20
C LEU A 15 -25.12 -0.34 24.74
N GLY A 16 -25.56 0.79 25.28
CA GLY A 16 -25.44 1.11 26.71
C GLY A 16 -23.99 1.16 27.21
N ALA A 17 -23.04 1.49 26.33
CA ALA A 17 -21.60 1.35 26.54
C ALA A 17 -20.88 2.70 26.65
N LYS A 18 -19.85 2.76 27.51
CA LYS A 18 -18.96 3.94 27.58
C LYS A 18 -18.08 4.03 26.34
N VAL A 19 -18.06 5.20 25.72
CA VAL A 19 -17.20 5.52 24.59
C VAL A 19 -15.84 6.05 25.05
N PHE A 20 -14.78 5.59 24.40
CA PHE A 20 -13.42 6.11 24.54
C PHE A 20 -12.83 6.32 23.14
N GLU A 21 -12.40 7.54 22.84
CA GLU A 21 -11.74 7.90 21.58
C GLU A 21 -10.27 8.29 21.82
N THR A 22 -9.41 7.96 20.86
CA THR A 22 -8.02 8.42 20.82
C THR A 22 -7.51 8.48 19.38
N HIS A 23 -6.57 9.40 19.12
CA HIS A 23 -5.85 9.50 17.85
C HIS A 23 -4.39 9.07 17.99
N PHE A 24 -4.00 8.44 19.11
CA PHE A 24 -2.62 8.00 19.33
C PHE A 24 -2.17 6.98 18.27
N ARG A 25 -1.03 7.27 17.63
CA ARG A 25 -0.39 6.41 16.63
C ARG A 25 1.05 6.08 17.06
N PRO A 26 1.40 4.81 17.31
CA PRO A 26 2.76 4.42 17.74
C PRO A 26 3.87 4.62 16.71
N VAL A 27 3.51 4.89 15.45
CA VAL A 27 4.42 5.10 14.31
C VAL A 27 3.90 6.33 13.59
N GLU A 28 4.74 7.31 13.32
CA GLU A 28 4.32 8.53 12.60
C GLU A 28 3.86 8.19 11.18
N LEU A 29 2.96 9.00 10.61
CA LEU A 29 2.44 8.80 9.26
C LEU A 29 2.71 10.04 8.42
N HIS A 30 3.49 9.88 7.34
CA HIS A 30 3.64 10.91 6.32
C HIS A 30 2.73 10.58 5.14
N GLU A 31 1.66 11.36 4.98
CA GLU A 31 0.72 11.26 3.86
C GLU A 31 1.13 12.19 2.72
N ARG A 32 1.18 11.65 1.49
CA ARG A 32 1.68 12.38 0.31
C ARG A 32 0.80 12.16 -0.91
N ILE A 33 0.92 13.08 -1.87
CA ILE A 33 0.29 12.99 -3.18
C ILE A 33 1.39 12.82 -4.23
N CYS A 34 1.15 12.00 -5.26
CA CYS A 34 2.01 11.89 -6.43
C CYS A 34 1.24 12.25 -7.70
N CYS A 35 1.70 13.28 -8.43
CA CYS A 35 1.14 13.71 -9.72
C CYS A 35 2.29 13.94 -10.71
N ASP A 36 2.20 13.36 -11.91
CA ASP A 36 3.23 13.45 -12.98
C ASP A 36 4.67 13.12 -12.52
N GLY A 37 4.77 12.28 -11.49
CA GLY A 37 6.03 11.88 -10.86
C GLY A 37 6.67 12.96 -9.97
N HIS A 38 5.91 13.97 -9.53
CA HIS A 38 6.23 14.88 -8.44
C HIS A 38 5.50 14.43 -7.18
N ILE A 39 6.20 14.37 -6.04
CA ILE A 39 5.65 13.96 -4.75
C ILE A 39 5.56 15.17 -3.82
N SER A 40 4.35 15.52 -3.39
CA SER A 40 4.08 16.60 -2.44
C SER A 40 3.46 16.09 -1.13
N GLU A 41 3.54 16.91 -0.08
CA GLU A 41 2.89 16.64 1.20
C GLU A 41 1.37 16.87 1.13
N LEU A 42 0.60 15.96 1.75
CA LEU A 42 -0.84 16.12 1.88
C LEU A 42 -1.17 17.24 2.88
N GLY A 43 -1.86 18.29 2.41
CA GLY A 43 -2.27 19.44 3.22
C GLY A 43 -1.48 20.70 2.90
N SER A 44 -0.15 20.69 3.05
CA SER A 44 0.67 21.88 2.74
C SER A 44 0.91 22.07 1.24
N GLY A 45 0.83 20.99 0.44
CA GLY A 45 1.11 21.03 -1.00
C GLY A 45 2.58 21.21 -1.37
N ASN A 46 3.48 21.32 -0.38
CA ASN A 46 4.92 21.48 -0.59
C ASN A 46 5.48 20.28 -1.36
N ILE A 47 6.20 20.54 -2.46
CA ILE A 47 6.89 19.50 -3.22
C ILE A 47 8.08 19.00 -2.39
N ILE A 48 8.07 17.70 -2.08
CA ILE A 48 9.10 17.04 -1.28
C ILE A 48 10.24 16.56 -2.18
N ARG A 49 9.89 15.88 -3.30
CA ARG A 49 10.85 15.33 -4.28
C ARG A 49 10.13 14.79 -5.51
N ASP A 50 10.92 14.39 -6.51
CA ASP A 50 10.42 13.63 -7.65
C ASP A 50 10.56 12.10 -7.46
N VAL A 51 9.78 11.36 -8.24
CA VAL A 51 9.97 9.94 -8.53
C VAL A 51 11.23 9.79 -9.40
N PRO A 52 12.25 9.03 -8.97
CA PRO A 52 13.51 8.89 -9.71
C PRO A 52 13.26 8.34 -11.12
N LYS A 53 13.95 8.90 -12.13
CA LYS A 53 13.76 8.53 -13.55
C LYS A 53 13.83 7.03 -13.82
N ARG A 54 14.68 6.28 -13.10
CA ARG A 54 14.80 4.81 -13.20
C ARG A 54 13.55 4.02 -12.78
N PHE A 55 12.60 4.67 -12.10
CA PHE A 55 11.33 4.10 -11.68
C PHE A 55 10.13 4.76 -12.39
N ARG A 56 10.34 5.75 -13.27
CA ARG A 56 9.26 6.27 -14.11
C ARG A 56 9.00 5.28 -15.25
N VAL A 57 7.75 4.87 -15.40
CA VAL A 57 7.30 3.94 -16.45
C VAL A 57 6.37 4.73 -17.39
N PRO A 58 6.55 4.68 -18.73
CA PRO A 58 5.76 5.50 -19.66
C PRO A 58 4.24 5.28 -19.58
N GLU A 59 3.80 4.08 -19.20
CA GLU A 59 2.38 3.70 -19.06
C GLU A 59 1.83 3.87 -17.63
N ASP A 60 2.54 4.59 -16.75
CA ASP A 60 2.22 4.76 -15.33
C ASP A 60 2.24 6.25 -14.92
N PRO A 61 1.30 7.08 -15.42
CA PRO A 61 1.27 8.53 -15.12
C PRO A 61 1.08 8.81 -13.62
N GLU A 62 0.28 7.98 -12.94
CA GLU A 62 0.06 8.04 -11.49
C GLU A 62 1.26 7.49 -10.68
N CYS A 63 2.30 6.98 -11.35
CA CYS A 63 3.53 6.42 -10.76
C CYS A 63 3.31 5.27 -9.76
N VAL A 64 2.20 4.53 -9.85
CA VAL A 64 1.84 3.46 -8.90
C VAL A 64 2.84 2.31 -8.97
N LEU A 65 3.19 1.87 -10.18
CA LEU A 65 4.19 0.83 -10.40
C LEU A 65 5.59 1.34 -10.03
N GLY A 66 5.89 2.58 -10.38
CA GLY A 66 7.16 3.23 -10.06
C GLY A 66 7.44 3.35 -8.56
N LEU A 67 6.45 3.83 -7.79
CA LEU A 67 6.54 3.97 -6.33
C LEU A 67 6.58 2.62 -5.61
N ALA A 68 5.89 1.61 -6.13
CA ALA A 68 5.95 0.25 -5.62
C ALA A 68 7.33 -0.41 -5.88
N ALA A 69 7.85 -0.29 -7.11
CA ALA A 69 9.19 -0.77 -7.45
C ALA A 69 10.28 -0.04 -6.64
N GLU A 70 10.16 1.27 -6.44
CA GLU A 70 11.04 2.06 -5.57
C GLU A 70 11.00 1.55 -4.12
N GLY A 71 9.81 1.31 -3.57
CA GLY A 71 9.64 0.78 -2.21
C GLY A 71 10.32 -0.58 -2.03
N ILE A 72 10.06 -1.51 -2.96
CA ILE A 72 10.66 -2.86 -2.96
C ILE A 72 12.19 -2.78 -3.11
N PHE A 73 12.70 -1.93 -4.00
CA PHE A 73 14.14 -1.70 -4.17
C PHE A 73 14.81 -1.18 -2.89
N LEU A 74 14.13 -0.30 -2.15
CA LEU A 74 14.55 0.19 -0.83
C LEU A 74 14.31 -0.81 0.32
N LYS A 75 13.99 -2.08 0.00
CA LYS A 75 13.67 -3.16 0.94
C LYS A 75 12.48 -2.86 1.87
N LYS A 76 11.57 -1.97 1.45
CA LYS A 76 10.32 -1.70 2.15
C LYS A 76 9.24 -2.66 1.64
N LEU A 77 8.41 -3.15 2.56
CA LEU A 77 7.16 -3.83 2.21
C LEU A 77 6.17 -2.80 1.64
N VAL A 78 5.53 -3.12 0.51
CA VAL A 78 4.58 -2.21 -0.16
C VAL A 78 3.20 -2.86 -0.23
N LEU A 79 2.16 -2.09 0.10
CA LEU A 79 0.76 -2.44 -0.15
C LEU A 79 0.17 -1.45 -1.16
N VAL A 80 -0.48 -1.95 -2.21
CA VAL A 80 -1.13 -1.12 -3.24
C VAL A 80 -2.64 -1.31 -3.16
N PHE A 81 -3.40 -0.20 -3.11
CA PHE A 81 -4.85 -0.20 -3.24
C PHE A 81 -5.26 0.22 -4.66
N SER A 82 -6.23 -0.48 -5.24
CA SER A 82 -6.78 -0.18 -6.57
C SER A 82 -8.29 -0.43 -6.64
N SER A 83 -8.93 0.17 -7.66
CA SER A 83 -10.38 0.25 -7.86
C SER A 83 -11.11 -1.07 -8.13
N SER A 84 -10.45 -2.06 -8.73
CA SER A 84 -11.08 -3.33 -9.13
C SER A 84 -10.12 -4.51 -9.03
N LYS A 85 -10.65 -5.74 -9.04
CA LYS A 85 -9.83 -6.98 -9.05
C LYS A 85 -8.97 -7.08 -10.31
N ALA A 86 -9.51 -6.69 -11.47
CA ALA A 86 -8.77 -6.62 -12.72
C ALA A 86 -7.61 -5.60 -12.67
N ASP A 87 -7.80 -4.46 -11.99
CA ASP A 87 -6.70 -3.51 -11.76
C ASP A 87 -5.60 -4.11 -10.88
N VAL A 88 -5.95 -4.85 -9.81
CA VAL A 88 -4.97 -5.54 -8.95
C VAL A 88 -4.13 -6.51 -9.78
N GLU A 89 -4.77 -7.35 -10.59
CA GLU A 89 -4.11 -8.34 -11.44
C GLU A 89 -3.17 -7.69 -12.46
N LYS A 90 -3.62 -6.62 -13.14
CA LYS A 90 -2.78 -5.85 -14.08
C LYS A 90 -1.57 -5.23 -13.37
N ILE A 91 -1.79 -4.56 -12.24
CA ILE A 91 -0.72 -3.90 -11.46
C ILE A 91 0.31 -4.93 -10.98
N ALA A 92 -0.15 -6.08 -10.47
CA ALA A 92 0.75 -7.15 -10.02
C ALA A 92 1.59 -7.72 -11.17
N LEU A 93 0.99 -7.97 -12.33
CA LEU A 93 1.68 -8.48 -13.52
C LEU A 93 2.70 -7.47 -14.08
N ASP A 94 2.34 -6.20 -14.18
CA ASP A 94 3.23 -5.17 -14.70
C ASP A 94 4.37 -4.84 -13.74
N LEU A 95 4.11 -4.82 -12.43
CA LEU A 95 5.14 -4.70 -11.39
C LEU A 95 6.12 -5.87 -11.45
N ALA A 96 5.66 -7.10 -11.68
CA ALA A 96 6.52 -8.27 -11.84
C ALA A 96 7.46 -8.14 -13.05
N LYS A 97 6.98 -7.63 -14.20
CA LYS A 97 7.82 -7.35 -15.39
C LYS A 97 8.91 -6.31 -15.09
N ILE A 98 8.53 -5.21 -14.45
CA ILE A 98 9.45 -4.12 -14.07
C ILE A 98 10.54 -4.65 -13.13
N LEU A 99 10.14 -5.43 -12.13
CA LEU A 99 11.07 -6.05 -11.19
C LEU A 99 12.02 -7.03 -11.90
N ASP A 100 11.53 -7.92 -12.77
CA ASP A 100 12.39 -8.86 -13.52
C ASP A 100 13.42 -8.12 -14.40
N GLY A 101 13.02 -7.01 -15.03
CA GLY A 101 13.94 -6.11 -15.74
C GLY A 101 15.04 -5.53 -14.84
N ILE A 102 14.67 -5.01 -13.67
CA ILE A 102 15.61 -4.48 -12.66
C ILE A 102 16.55 -5.57 -12.13
N TYR A 103 16.03 -6.78 -11.84
CA TYR A 103 16.82 -7.92 -11.36
C TYR A 103 17.80 -8.42 -12.43
N ARG A 104 17.38 -8.56 -13.69
CA ARG A 104 18.26 -9.00 -14.80
C ARG A 104 19.38 -8.01 -15.09
N SER A 105 19.10 -6.71 -14.96
CA SER A 105 20.08 -5.64 -15.12
C SER A 105 21.11 -5.58 -13.98
N ASN A 106 20.95 -6.40 -12.92
CA ASN A 106 21.81 -6.39 -11.75
C ASN A 106 22.13 -7.82 -11.27
N HIS A 107 23.12 -8.44 -11.91
CA HIS A 107 23.50 -9.85 -11.74
C HIS A 107 23.69 -10.29 -10.27
N VAL A 108 24.19 -9.40 -9.41
CA VAL A 108 24.40 -9.67 -7.97
C VAL A 108 23.07 -9.91 -7.24
N ILE A 109 21.98 -9.26 -7.68
CA ILE A 109 20.66 -9.41 -7.07
C ILE A 109 19.94 -10.62 -7.68
N ALA A 110 20.05 -10.84 -9.00
CA ALA A 110 19.51 -12.04 -9.65
C ALA A 110 20.03 -13.35 -9.01
N ALA A 111 21.32 -13.40 -8.66
CA ALA A 111 21.93 -14.54 -7.96
C ALA A 111 21.40 -14.76 -6.52
N ARG A 112 20.73 -13.77 -5.92
CA ARG A 112 20.16 -13.83 -4.56
C ARG A 112 18.67 -14.18 -4.53
N VAL A 113 18.02 -14.30 -5.69
CA VAL A 113 16.62 -14.73 -5.78
C VAL A 113 16.54 -16.23 -5.49
N ASN A 114 16.21 -16.57 -4.24
CA ASN A 114 16.02 -17.96 -3.81
C ASN A 114 14.72 -18.53 -4.42
N ARG A 115 14.85 -19.17 -5.58
CA ARG A 115 13.74 -19.81 -6.31
C ARG A 115 13.03 -20.89 -5.48
N SER A 116 13.75 -21.60 -4.62
CA SER A 116 13.17 -22.60 -3.71
C SER A 116 12.22 -21.96 -2.69
N ALA A 117 12.60 -20.82 -2.12
CA ALA A 117 11.73 -20.04 -1.23
C ALA A 117 10.51 -19.46 -1.99
N LEU A 118 10.71 -19.00 -3.22
CA LEU A 118 9.60 -18.52 -4.08
C LEU A 118 8.58 -19.64 -4.35
N HIS A 119 9.03 -20.84 -4.71
CA HIS A 119 8.16 -22.00 -4.91
C HIS A 119 7.47 -22.45 -3.60
N ALA A 120 8.14 -22.36 -2.45
CA ALA A 120 7.51 -22.66 -1.16
C ALA A 120 6.38 -21.66 -0.82
N VAL A 121 6.60 -20.36 -1.07
CA VAL A 121 5.56 -19.33 -0.91
C VAL A 121 4.40 -19.56 -1.89
N GLN A 122 4.69 -19.82 -3.16
CA GLN A 122 3.69 -20.13 -4.18
C GLN A 122 2.84 -21.35 -3.79
N ALA A 123 3.47 -22.46 -3.37
CA ALA A 123 2.80 -23.67 -2.96
C ALA A 123 1.96 -23.50 -1.67
N ASN A 124 2.38 -22.63 -0.75
CA ASN A 124 1.60 -22.29 0.44
C ASN A 124 0.36 -21.46 0.10
N ILE A 125 0.50 -20.48 -0.80
CA ILE A 125 -0.63 -19.69 -1.31
C ILE A 125 -1.62 -20.60 -2.06
N GLN A 126 -1.14 -21.46 -2.95
CA GLN A 126 -1.97 -22.39 -3.72
C GLN A 126 -2.69 -23.45 -2.85
N ARG A 127 -2.09 -23.87 -1.72
CA ARG A 127 -2.73 -24.78 -0.75
C ARG A 127 -3.79 -24.10 0.13
N THR A 128 -3.91 -22.78 0.08
CA THR A 128 -4.96 -22.05 0.80
C THR A 128 -6.21 -21.99 -0.09
N ALA A 129 -7.09 -22.98 0.07
CA ALA A 129 -8.33 -23.06 -0.70
C ALA A 129 -9.37 -22.02 -0.24
N GLY A 130 -10.04 -21.40 -1.21
CA GLY A 130 -10.97 -20.28 -0.99
C GLY A 130 -10.46 -19.02 -1.70
N THR A 131 -11.27 -18.45 -2.58
CA THR A 131 -10.98 -17.23 -3.34
C THR A 131 -10.36 -16.15 -2.45
N MET A 132 -9.27 -15.53 -2.91
CA MET A 132 -8.49 -14.54 -2.14
C MET A 132 -9.30 -13.27 -1.82
N ASP A 133 -10.08 -13.34 -0.75
CA ASP A 133 -10.98 -12.30 -0.22
C ASP A 133 -11.50 -12.75 1.18
N ALA A 134 -11.81 -11.89 2.16
CA ALA A 134 -11.29 -10.56 2.41
C ALA A 134 -10.07 -10.58 3.37
N VAL A 135 -9.84 -11.71 4.05
CA VAL A 135 -8.88 -11.82 5.16
C VAL A 135 -7.44 -12.12 4.67
N LEU A 136 -7.01 -11.42 3.62
CA LEU A 136 -5.63 -10.90 3.59
C LEU A 136 -5.47 -9.77 4.62
N GLY A 137 -6.60 -9.20 5.06
CA GLY A 137 -6.73 -8.08 5.99
C GLY A 137 -6.43 -8.34 7.48
N VAL A 138 -5.35 -9.06 7.82
CA VAL A 138 -4.76 -8.95 9.17
C VAL A 138 -3.24 -8.87 9.20
N ASN A 139 -2.51 -9.37 8.18
CA ASN A 139 -1.16 -9.90 8.43
C ASN A 139 -0.03 -9.53 7.46
N LEU A 140 -0.15 -8.45 6.67
CA LEU A 140 1.03 -7.82 6.05
C LEU A 140 1.18 -6.35 6.48
N PRO A 141 1.95 -6.08 7.56
CA PRO A 141 2.39 -4.73 7.86
C PRO A 141 3.33 -4.20 6.76
N ALA A 142 2.93 -3.12 6.09
CA ALA A 142 3.69 -2.52 4.99
C ALA A 142 4.54 -1.31 5.47
N GLY A 143 5.76 -1.19 4.96
CA GLY A 143 6.63 -0.02 5.17
C GLY A 143 6.34 1.16 4.22
N ARG A 144 5.49 0.93 3.22
CA ARG A 144 4.89 1.93 2.34
C ARG A 144 3.50 1.47 1.89
N VAL A 145 2.54 2.38 1.80
CA VAL A 145 1.25 2.13 1.16
C VAL A 145 1.14 3.04 -0.06
N VAL A 146 0.56 2.56 -1.15
CA VAL A 146 0.29 3.35 -2.36
C VAL A 146 -1.19 3.22 -2.68
N ILE A 147 -1.93 4.33 -2.63
CA ILE A 147 -3.35 4.36 -3.04
C ILE A 147 -3.39 4.87 -4.47
N LYS A 148 -3.85 4.03 -5.40
CA LYS A 148 -4.17 4.47 -6.76
C LYS A 148 -5.46 5.30 -6.73
N ALA A 149 -5.49 6.43 -7.43
CA ALA A 149 -6.68 7.25 -7.54
C ALA A 149 -7.82 6.45 -8.19
N GLN A 150 -9.02 6.48 -7.59
CA GLN A 150 -10.19 5.78 -8.11
C GLN A 150 -10.79 6.54 -9.31
N THR A 151 -10.19 6.39 -10.48
CA THR A 151 -10.65 6.97 -11.75
C THR A 151 -11.82 6.20 -12.39
N ARG A 152 -12.08 4.96 -11.94
CA ARG A 152 -13.22 4.13 -12.38
C ARG A 152 -13.85 3.36 -11.22
N GLY A 153 -15.18 3.36 -11.15
CA GLY A 153 -15.98 2.76 -10.07
C GLY A 153 -17.28 3.55 -9.87
N PRO A 154 -18.25 3.02 -9.09
CA PRO A 154 -19.54 3.67 -8.89
C PRO A 154 -19.48 4.89 -7.95
N ALA A 155 -18.42 5.06 -7.16
CA ALA A 155 -18.24 6.18 -6.25
C ALA A 155 -16.73 6.48 -6.04
N ALA A 156 -16.42 7.73 -5.70
CA ALA A 156 -15.07 8.14 -5.29
C ALA A 156 -14.71 7.59 -3.89
N THR A 157 -13.42 7.46 -3.60
CA THR A 157 -12.93 7.05 -2.27
C THR A 157 -13.31 8.10 -1.22
N ASN A 158 -14.14 7.72 -0.26
CA ASN A 158 -14.54 8.62 0.84
C ASN A 158 -13.47 8.69 1.94
N ALA A 159 -13.57 9.70 2.81
CA ALA A 159 -12.60 9.97 3.89
C ALA A 159 -12.45 8.82 4.89
N THR A 160 -13.48 8.01 5.11
CA THR A 160 -13.45 6.88 6.04
C THR A 160 -12.71 5.69 5.43
N THR A 161 -12.99 5.36 4.17
CA THR A 161 -12.23 4.36 3.40
C THR A 161 -10.76 4.77 3.28
N TYR A 162 -10.47 6.05 3.01
CA TYR A 162 -9.11 6.57 2.97
C TYR A 162 -8.38 6.38 4.32
N ARG A 163 -8.96 6.83 5.43
CA ARG A 163 -8.40 6.64 6.79
C ARG A 163 -8.16 5.17 7.13
N GLN A 164 -9.05 4.27 6.70
CA GLN A 164 -8.88 2.82 6.88
C GLN A 164 -7.76 2.21 6.01
N MET A 165 -7.45 2.82 4.87
CA MET A 165 -6.33 2.44 4.00
C MET A 165 -5.01 2.98 4.55
N SER A 166 -4.93 4.29 4.85
CA SER A 166 -3.69 4.93 5.36
C SER A 166 -3.31 4.46 6.77
N GLY A 167 -4.29 4.09 7.59
CA GLY A 167 -4.09 3.45 8.89
C GLY A 167 -3.20 2.20 8.86
N ARG A 168 -3.03 1.53 7.71
CA ARG A 168 -2.19 0.33 7.54
C ARG A 168 -0.72 0.62 7.23
N ALA A 169 -0.33 1.89 7.08
CA ALA A 169 1.03 2.27 6.70
C ALA A 169 1.99 2.37 7.90
N GLY A 170 2.99 1.50 7.96
CA GLY A 170 4.00 1.46 9.01
C GLY A 170 3.68 0.52 10.16
N ARG A 171 4.72 -0.11 10.71
CA ARG A 171 4.64 -1.17 11.73
C ARG A 171 5.53 -0.84 12.90
N LEU A 172 4.93 -0.85 14.09
CA LEU A 172 5.63 -0.70 15.35
C LEU A 172 6.78 -1.73 15.46
N GLY A 173 7.98 -1.27 15.77
CA GLY A 173 9.18 -2.09 15.89
C GLY A 173 9.84 -2.53 14.56
N GLN A 174 9.36 -2.08 13.39
CA GLN A 174 10.04 -2.31 12.10
C GLN A 174 10.30 -1.04 11.28
N VAL A 175 9.50 0.02 11.48
CA VAL A 175 9.77 1.34 10.92
C VAL A 175 9.46 2.41 11.96
N GLU A 176 10.25 3.47 11.98
CA GLU A 176 10.01 4.67 12.78
C GLU A 176 8.89 5.52 12.17
N ILE A 177 8.78 5.53 10.83
CA ILE A 177 7.84 6.36 10.07
C ILE A 177 7.16 5.54 8.98
N GLY A 178 5.83 5.53 8.99
CA GLY A 178 4.97 5.04 7.90
C GLY A 178 4.88 6.04 6.77
N ASN A 179 4.92 5.56 5.52
CA ASN A 179 4.82 6.41 4.33
C ASN A 179 3.60 5.97 3.51
N LEU A 180 2.73 6.92 3.18
CA LEU A 180 1.71 6.81 2.16
C LEU A 180 2.16 7.66 0.97
#